data_AF-W9P4W9-F1
#
_entry.id   AF-W9P4W9-F1
#
_cell.length_a   1.000
_cell.length_b   1.000
_cell.length_c   1.000
_cell.angle_alpha   90.00
_cell.angle_beta   90.00
_cell.angle_gamma   90.00
#
_symmetry.space_group_name_H-M   'P 1'
#
loop_
_entity.id
_entity.type
_entity.pdbx_description
1 polymer ?
#
loop_
_entity_poly.entity_id
_entity_poly.type
_entity_poly.pdbx_seq_one_letter_code
_entity_poly.pdbx_strand_id
1 'polypeptide(L)'
;MVWEGTGSGPFMSGFLFGENEVIADQVDALGPLPHEWWEKWETRTNVSTEGGQPKGGRKVWPLQKRFDLILQRGKKTAKLDDEESRAFLDMIKGMLRFRPEECMTADQVLRSGWMSKWALPLAEKAWERKLLN
;
A
#
# COMPACT_ATOMS: atom_id res chain seq x y z
N MET A 1 8.53 6.29 -3.05
CA MET A 1 7.91 5.81 -1.76
C MET A 1 8.59 4.52 -1.29
N VAL A 2 8.49 4.14 -0.01
CA VAL A 2 9.05 2.88 0.56
C VAL A 2 8.65 1.65 -0.29
N TRP A 3 7.43 1.64 -0.83
CA TRP A 3 6.90 0.63 -1.75
C TRP A 3 7.70 0.45 -3.04
N GLU A 4 8.17 1.53 -3.66
CA GLU A 4 8.89 1.47 -4.93
C GLU A 4 10.33 0.99 -4.73
N GLY A 5 10.88 1.23 -3.53
CA GLY A 5 12.19 0.74 -3.12
C GLY A 5 12.26 -0.79 -2.99
N THR A 6 11.12 -1.48 -2.79
CA THR A 6 11.07 -2.95 -2.66
C THR A 6 10.92 -3.69 -4.00
N GLY A 7 10.78 -2.96 -5.11
CA GLY A 7 11.02 -3.49 -6.46
C GLY A 7 9.78 -3.79 -7.31
N SER A 8 9.85 -3.30 -8.56
CA SER A 8 9.17 -3.84 -9.76
C SER A 8 7.66 -3.60 -9.95
N GLY A 9 7.14 -2.44 -9.56
CA GLY A 9 5.88 -1.93 -10.11
C GLY A 9 5.27 -0.75 -9.35
N PRO A 10 4.49 0.12 -10.02
CA PRO A 10 3.80 1.20 -9.33
C PRO A 10 2.74 0.63 -8.36
N PHE A 11 2.54 1.31 -7.23
CA PHE A 11 1.49 0.95 -6.26
C PHE A 11 0.10 1.03 -6.90
N MET A 12 -0.15 2.10 -7.66
CA MET A 12 -1.37 2.28 -8.47
C MET A 12 -1.15 1.77 -9.88
N SER A 13 -2.23 1.36 -10.54
CA SER A 13 -2.16 1.05 -11.96
C SER A 13 -1.66 2.26 -12.76
N GLY A 14 -0.59 2.10 -13.55
CA GLY A 14 0.02 3.18 -14.31
C GLY A 14 -0.80 3.69 -15.51
N PHE A 15 -1.95 3.05 -15.79
CA PHE A 15 -2.83 3.34 -16.93
C PHE A 15 -4.18 3.91 -16.50
N LEU A 16 -4.26 4.54 -15.33
CA LEU A 16 -5.50 5.16 -14.86
C LEU A 16 -5.64 6.53 -15.55
N PHE A 17 -6.61 6.65 -16.44
CA PHE A 17 -6.80 7.84 -17.28
C PHE A 17 -7.90 8.77 -16.74
N GLY A 18 -8.62 8.38 -15.67
CA GLY A 18 -9.63 9.22 -15.02
C GLY A 18 -9.65 9.13 -13.49
N GLU A 19 -10.08 10.21 -12.84
CA GLU A 19 -10.18 10.33 -11.37
C GLU A 19 -10.98 9.18 -10.73
N ASN A 20 -12.07 8.76 -11.38
CA ASN A 20 -12.91 7.65 -10.92
C ASN A 20 -12.17 6.32 -10.95
N GLU A 21 -11.31 6.10 -11.94
CA GLU A 21 -10.50 4.89 -12.02
C GLU A 21 -9.44 4.90 -10.93
N VAL A 22 -8.86 6.07 -10.63
CA VAL A 22 -7.89 6.26 -9.53
C VAL A 22 -8.54 5.97 -8.19
N ILE A 23 -9.71 6.55 -7.90
CA ILE A 23 -10.42 6.32 -6.65
C ILE A 23 -10.84 4.84 -6.54
N ALA A 24 -11.33 4.23 -7.63
CA ALA A 24 -11.67 2.81 -7.64
C ALA A 24 -10.47 1.88 -7.45
N ASP A 25 -9.29 2.25 -7.97
CA ASP A 25 -8.05 1.51 -7.77
C ASP A 25 -7.56 1.60 -6.32
N GLN A 26 -7.70 2.78 -5.71
CA GLN A 26 -7.41 2.98 -4.28
C GLN A 26 -8.36 2.16 -3.40
N VAL A 27 -9.67 2.15 -3.71
CA VAL A 27 -10.66 1.34 -2.99
C VAL A 27 -10.35 -0.14 -3.10
N ASP A 28 -9.95 -0.62 -4.27
CA ASP A 28 -9.55 -2.02 -4.44
C ASP A 28 -8.33 -2.38 -3.59
N ALA A 29 -7.36 -1.48 -3.50
CA ALA A 29 -6.12 -1.71 -2.76
C ALA A 29 -6.33 -1.63 -1.24
N LEU A 30 -6.98 -0.56 -0.77
CA LEU A 30 -7.01 -0.14 0.63
C LEU A 30 -8.31 -0.48 1.35
N GLY A 31 -9.36 -0.83 0.61
CA GLY A 31 -10.71 -1.05 1.13
C GLY A 31 -11.62 0.17 0.95
N PRO A 32 -12.81 0.16 1.55
CA PRO A 32 -13.82 1.21 1.32
C PRO A 32 -13.34 2.59 1.77
N LEU A 33 -13.77 3.62 1.05
CA LEU A 33 -13.59 5.01 1.47
C LEU A 33 -14.34 5.27 2.79
N PRO A 34 -13.92 6.29 3.56
CA PRO A 34 -14.76 6.88 4.59
C PRO A 34 -16.16 7.19 4.05
N HIS A 35 -17.19 6.94 4.86
CA HIS A 35 -18.58 7.04 4.44
C HIS A 35 -18.92 8.40 3.81
N GLU A 36 -18.48 9.48 4.45
CA GLU A 36 -18.77 10.84 3.96
C GLU A 36 -18.01 11.21 2.68
N TRP A 37 -16.95 10.49 2.33
CA TRP A 37 -16.27 10.62 1.03
C TRP A 37 -16.95 9.76 -0.02
N TRP A 38 -17.39 8.55 0.36
CA TRP A 38 -18.17 7.68 -0.50
C TRP A 38 -19.45 8.36 -0.99
N GLU A 39 -20.17 9.05 -0.10
CA GLU A 39 -21.40 9.78 -0.45
C GLU A 39 -21.15 10.93 -1.42
N LYS A 40 -20.06 11.69 -1.22
CA LYS A 40 -19.66 12.82 -2.07
C LYS A 40 -19.13 12.41 -3.44
N TRP A 41 -18.78 11.14 -3.62
CA TRP A 41 -18.32 10.64 -4.90
C TRP A 41 -19.50 10.43 -5.87
N GLU A 42 -19.94 11.50 -6.52
CA GLU A 42 -21.15 11.52 -7.37
C GLU A 42 -21.11 10.52 -8.53
N THR A 43 -19.93 10.30 -9.09
CA THR A 43 -19.74 9.41 -10.25
C THR A 43 -19.22 8.02 -9.88
N ARG A 44 -19.30 7.64 -8.59
CA ARG A 44 -18.93 6.28 -8.12
C ARG A 44 -19.64 5.17 -8.88
N THR A 45 -20.86 5.43 -9.32
CA THR A 45 -21.67 4.48 -10.08
C THR A 45 -21.11 4.18 -11.47
N ASN A 46 -20.12 4.91 -11.95
CA ASN A 46 -19.47 4.62 -13.24
C ASN A 46 -18.51 3.43 -13.14
N VAL A 47 -17.93 3.21 -11.96
CA VAL A 47 -16.87 2.22 -11.72
C VAL A 47 -17.23 1.18 -10.67
N SER A 48 -18.23 1.47 -9.83
CA SER A 48 -18.72 0.60 -8.76
C SER A 48 -20.25 0.54 -8.71
N THR A 49 -20.81 -0.54 -8.18
CA THR A 49 -22.22 -0.66 -7.83
C THR A 49 -22.52 0.10 -6.54
N GLU A 50 -23.79 0.30 -6.21
CA GLU A 50 -24.17 0.94 -4.95
C GLU A 50 -23.63 0.18 -3.72
N GLY A 51 -23.49 -1.15 -3.82
CA GLY A 51 -22.86 -2.00 -2.81
C GLY A 51 -21.32 -2.01 -2.83
N GLY A 52 -20.69 -1.10 -3.56
CA GLY A 52 -19.22 -0.95 -3.62
C GLY A 52 -18.50 -1.99 -4.48
N GLN A 53 -19.23 -2.86 -5.18
CA GLN A 53 -18.62 -3.89 -6.04
C GLN A 53 -18.18 -3.29 -7.38
N PRO A 54 -17.07 -3.71 -7.98
CA PRO A 54 -16.63 -3.20 -9.28
C PRO A 54 -17.67 -3.47 -10.38
N LYS A 55 -17.91 -2.49 -11.25
CA LYS A 55 -18.73 -2.67 -12.46
C LYS A 55 -17.91 -3.23 -13.63
N GLY A 56 -18.62 -3.78 -14.61
CA GLY A 56 -18.04 -4.16 -15.91
C GLY A 56 -17.04 -5.32 -15.87
N GLY A 57 -17.09 -6.18 -14.85
CA GLY A 57 -16.14 -7.30 -14.72
C GLY A 57 -14.70 -6.85 -14.42
N ARG A 58 -14.51 -5.60 -13.96
CA ARG A 58 -13.21 -5.08 -13.53
C ARG A 58 -12.61 -6.00 -12.46
N LYS A 59 -11.36 -6.42 -12.69
CA LYS A 59 -10.63 -7.27 -11.75
C LYS A 59 -10.17 -6.44 -10.55
N VAL A 60 -10.59 -6.83 -9.35
CA VAL A 60 -10.10 -6.25 -8.10
C VAL A 60 -8.65 -6.68 -7.87
N TRP A 61 -7.82 -5.72 -7.48
CA TRP A 61 -6.44 -5.95 -7.09
C TRP A 61 -6.21 -5.50 -5.64
N PRO A 62 -6.46 -6.39 -4.66
CA PRO A 62 -6.19 -6.11 -3.26
C PRO A 62 -4.71 -5.86 -3.01
N LEU A 63 -4.38 -5.07 -1.98
CA LEU A 63 -2.99 -4.73 -1.64
C LEU A 63 -2.09 -5.97 -1.49
N GLN A 64 -2.56 -7.02 -0.81
CA GLN A 64 -1.82 -8.28 -0.66
C GLN A 64 -1.43 -8.86 -2.03
N LYS A 65 -2.37 -8.91 -2.97
CA LYS A 65 -2.12 -9.46 -4.31
C LYS A 65 -1.15 -8.60 -5.12
N ARG A 66 -1.19 -7.27 -4.95
CA ARG A 66 -0.21 -6.35 -5.54
C ARG A 66 1.19 -6.61 -4.99
N PHE A 67 1.29 -6.80 -3.69
CA PHE A 67 2.53 -7.12 -2.99
C PHE A 67 3.09 -8.48 -3.40
N ASP A 68 2.26 -9.52 -3.47
CA ASP A 68 2.68 -10.85 -3.92
C ASP A 68 3.22 -10.81 -5.35
N LEU A 69 2.58 -10.04 -6.25
CA LEU A 69 3.05 -9.85 -7.62
C LEU A 69 4.40 -9.13 -7.66
N ILE A 70 4.61 -8.13 -6.80
CA ILE A 70 5.88 -7.39 -6.68
C ILE A 70 6.98 -8.33 -6.18
N LEU A 71 6.73 -9.12 -5.13
CA LEU A 71 7.69 -10.11 -4.64
C LEU A 71 7.99 -11.21 -5.68
N GLN A 72 6.99 -11.65 -6.43
CA GLN A 72 7.17 -12.65 -7.50
C GLN A 72 7.94 -12.10 -8.71
N ARG A 73 7.77 -10.81 -9.03
CA ARG A 73 8.44 -10.13 -10.16
C ARG A 73 9.79 -9.53 -9.75
N GLY A 74 10.03 -9.34 -8.46
CA GLY A 74 11.32 -8.95 -7.88
C GLY A 74 12.39 -10.01 -8.21
N LYS A 75 13.60 -9.56 -8.54
CA LYS A 75 14.72 -10.45 -8.86
C LYS A 75 15.05 -11.35 -7.65
N LYS A 76 15.74 -12.46 -7.94
CA LYS A 76 16.19 -13.60 -7.09
C LYS A 76 16.84 -13.29 -5.71
N THR A 77 16.82 -12.06 -5.23
CA THR A 77 17.47 -11.61 -4.00
C THR A 77 16.43 -11.50 -2.89
N ALA A 78 16.38 -12.53 -2.05
CA ALA A 78 15.62 -12.66 -0.80
C ALA A 78 14.10 -12.42 -0.91
N LYS A 79 13.34 -13.52 -0.91
CA LYS A 79 11.93 -13.44 -0.55
C LYS A 79 11.84 -13.00 0.91
N LEU A 80 11.07 -11.95 1.19
CA LEU A 80 10.65 -11.65 2.55
C LEU A 80 9.92 -12.87 3.10
N ASP A 81 10.21 -13.26 4.33
CA ASP A 81 9.43 -14.30 4.99
C ASP A 81 7.99 -13.80 5.28
N ASP A 82 7.13 -14.69 5.76
CA ASP A 82 5.72 -14.36 6.02
C ASP A 82 5.57 -13.30 7.12
N GLU A 83 6.46 -13.28 8.12
CA GLU A 83 6.43 -12.30 9.22
C GLU A 83 6.84 -10.91 8.72
N GLU A 84 7.96 -10.85 7.99
CA GLU A 84 8.48 -9.62 7.39
C GLU A 84 7.47 -9.05 6.38
N SER A 85 6.90 -9.90 5.54
CA SER A 85 5.86 -9.54 4.57
C SER A 85 4.63 -8.92 5.23
N ARG A 86 4.15 -9.55 6.31
CA ARG A 86 2.99 -9.04 7.07
C ARG A 86 3.32 -7.71 7.73
N ALA A 87 4.48 -7.60 8.38
CA ALA A 87 4.91 -6.37 9.02
C ALA A 87 5.06 -5.22 8.02
N PHE A 88 5.62 -5.50 6.84
CA PHE A 88 5.74 -4.52 5.76
C PHE A 88 4.38 -4.04 5.27
N LEU A 89 3.46 -4.97 5.00
CA LEU A 89 2.12 -4.65 4.53
C LEU A 89 1.32 -3.86 5.55
N ASP A 90 1.42 -4.21 6.84
CA ASP A 90 0.74 -3.48 7.90
C ASP A 90 1.27 -2.04 8.04
N MET A 91 2.58 -1.84 7.90
CA MET A 91 3.17 -0.50 7.81
C MET A 91 2.66 0.28 6.60
N ILE A 92 2.66 -0.32 5.40
CA ILE A 92 2.17 0.34 4.17
C ILE A 92 0.68 0.72 4.30
N LYS A 93 -0.17 -0.15 4.86
CA LYS A 93 -1.58 0.19 5.14
C LYS A 93 -1.73 1.35 6.10
N GLY A 94 -0.88 1.43 7.12
CA GLY A 94 -0.88 2.55 8.05
C GLY A 94 -0.44 3.86 7.40
N MET A 95 0.51 3.82 6.48
CA MET A 95 0.96 5.00 5.70
C MET A 95 -0.04 5.45 4.63
N LEU A 96 -0.96 4.59 4.23
CA LEU A 96 -1.91 4.84 3.14
C LEU A 96 -3.36 4.89 3.63
N ARG A 97 -3.58 5.25 4.90
CA ARG A 97 -4.93 5.52 5.40
C ARG A 97 -5.53 6.71 4.64
N PHE A 98 -6.84 6.61 4.33
CA PHE A 98 -7.54 7.67 3.62
C PHE A 98 -7.55 8.98 4.41
N ARG A 99 -7.84 8.92 5.72
CA ARG A 99 -7.80 10.09 6.58
C ARG A 99 -6.35 10.47 6.91
N PRO A 100 -5.93 11.73 6.67
CA PRO A 100 -4.61 12.19 7.06
C PRO A 100 -4.30 11.98 8.56
N GLU A 101 -5.30 12.11 9.43
CA GLU A 101 -5.17 11.96 10.88
C GLU A 101 -4.99 10.50 11.33
N GLU A 102 -5.41 9.55 10.50
CA GLU A 102 -5.22 8.11 10.72
C GLU A 102 -3.91 7.61 10.10
N CYS A 103 -3.29 8.40 9.23
CA CYS A 103 -2.05 8.07 8.57
C CYS A 103 -0.88 8.05 9.56
N MET A 104 0.00 7.06 9.41
CA MET A 104 1.20 6.99 10.23
C MET A 104 2.10 8.20 10.02
N THR A 105 2.46 8.86 11.12
CA THR A 105 3.51 9.87 11.15
C THR A 105 4.88 9.26 10.85
N ALA A 106 5.86 10.08 10.48
CA ALA A 106 7.21 9.61 10.23
C ALA A 106 7.83 8.88 11.45
N ASP A 107 7.59 9.35 12.68
CA ASP A 107 8.05 8.67 13.91
C ASP A 107 7.40 7.30 14.08
N GLN A 108 6.07 7.20 13.86
CA GLN A 108 5.37 5.92 13.91
C GLN A 108 5.88 4.94 12.83
N VAL A 109 6.19 5.42 11.62
CA VAL A 109 6.76 4.58 10.56
C VAL A 109 8.12 4.04 11.01
N LEU A 110 9.02 4.89 11.52
CA LEU A 110 10.33 4.49 12.02
C LEU A 110 10.25 3.48 13.17
N ARG A 111 9.21 3.57 14.01
CA ARG A 111 8.94 2.64 15.12
C ARG A 111 8.12 1.41 14.72
N SER A 112 7.69 1.30 13.47
CA SER A 112 6.90 0.16 13.01
C SER A 112 7.67 -1.15 13.17
N GLY A 113 6.95 -2.27 13.26
CA GLY A 113 7.56 -3.58 13.37
C GLY A 113 8.52 -3.87 12.20
N TRP A 114 8.15 -3.46 10.99
CA TRP A 114 9.01 -3.67 9.82
C TRP A 114 10.31 -2.85 9.88
N MET A 115 10.20 -1.55 10.20
CA MET A 115 11.38 -0.68 10.29
C MET A 115 12.32 -1.12 11.42
N SER A 116 11.79 -1.40 12.60
CA SER A 116 12.60 -1.73 13.78
C SER A 116 13.30 -3.10 13.70
N LYS A 117 12.66 -4.12 13.12
CA LYS A 117 13.21 -5.48 13.06
C LYS A 117 14.05 -5.77 11.82
N TRP A 118 13.72 -5.18 10.66
CA TRP A 118 14.38 -5.51 9.39
C TRP A 118 15.09 -4.30 8.77
N ALA A 119 14.39 -3.19 8.54
CA ALA A 119 14.94 -2.10 7.72
C ALA A 119 16.06 -1.30 8.40
N LEU A 120 15.85 -0.88 9.66
CA LEU A 120 16.83 -0.09 10.40
C LEU A 120 18.08 -0.91 10.73
N PRO A 121 18.00 -2.15 11.27
CA PRO A 121 19.20 -2.96 11.50
C PRO A 121 20.02 -3.18 10.22
N LEU A 122 19.36 -3.39 9.07
CA LEU A 122 20.04 -3.52 7.78
C LEU A 122 20.76 -2.23 7.39
N ALA A 123 20.10 -1.08 7.53
CA ALA A 123 20.67 0.23 7.22
C ALA A 123 21.82 0.62 8.17
N GLU A 124 21.67 0.38 9.48
CA GLU A 124 22.72 0.62 10.47
C GLU A 124 23.96 -0.23 10.21
N LYS A 125 23.77 -1.49 9.83
CA LYS A 125 24.87 -2.37 9.41
C LYS A 125 25.55 -1.88 8.14
N ALA A 126 24.79 -1.43 7.14
CA ALA A 126 25.33 -0.95 5.88
C ALA A 126 26.07 0.39 6.01
N TRP A 127 25.66 1.23 6.97
CA TRP A 127 26.22 2.56 7.19
C TRP A 127 27.15 2.66 8.41
N GLU A 128 27.36 1.55 9.12
CA GLU A 128 28.22 1.44 10.30
C GLU A 128 27.91 2.48 11.40
N ARG A 129 26.65 2.88 11.54
CA ARG A 129 26.20 3.85 12.55
C ARG A 129 24.80 3.54 13.05
N LYS A 130 24.50 3.95 14.28
CA LYS A 130 23.12 3.94 14.80
C LYS A 130 22.30 5.06 14.15
N LEU A 131 21.06 4.75 13.78
CA LEU A 131 20.14 5.67 13.11
C LEU A 131 19.08 6.24 14.04
N LEU A 132 18.73 5.50 15.09
CA LEU A 132 17.88 5.96 16.17
C LEU A 132 18.67 5.95 17.48
N ASN A 133 18.41 6.95 18.33
CA ASN A 133 19.01 7.08 19.65
C ASN A 133 18.35 6.16 20.67
#